data_AF-A0A561E0U4-F1
#
_entry.id   AF-A0A561E0U4-F1
#
_cell.length_a   1.000
_cell.length_b   1.000
_cell.length_c   1.000
_cell.angle_alpha   90.00
_cell.angle_beta   90.00
_cell.angle_gamma   90.00
#
_symmetry.space_group_name_H-M   'P 1'
#
loop_
_entity.id
_entity.type
_entity.pdbx_description
1 polymer ?
#
loop_
_entity_poly.entity_id
_entity_poly.type
_entity_poly.pdbx_seq_one_letter_code
_entity_poly.pdbx_strand_id
1 'polypeptide(L)' 'MRNADSGKTVTVDRVACTAHGVCAVVSAGAIALDEFGYPIESQVVMDRRSAQELARACPARALLLQRD' A
#
# COMPACT_ATOMS: atom_id res chain seq x y z
N MET A 1 14.72 12.19 21.72
CA MET A 1 14.47 12.02 20.27
C MET A 1 13.17 11.25 20.10
N ARG A 2 12.05 11.93 19.82
CA ARG A 2 10.77 11.26 19.53
C ARG A 2 10.72 11.02 18.02
N ASN A 3 10.97 9.79 17.57
CA ASN A 3 10.68 9.39 16.19
C ASN A 3 9.61 8.31 16.25
N ALA A 4 8.41 8.71 16.68
CA ALA A 4 7.23 7.87 16.56
C ALA A 4 6.63 8.20 15.20
N ASP A 5 7.17 7.58 14.15
CA ASP A 5 6.41 7.53 12.90
C ASP A 5 5.16 6.72 13.21
N SER A 6 4.05 7.44 13.39
CA SER A 6 2.79 6.83 13.78
C SER A 6 2.33 5.99 12.60
N GLY A 7 2.33 4.67 12.77
CA GLY A 7 1.99 3.74 11.71
C GLY A 7 0.71 4.16 11.00
N LYS A 8 0.76 4.21 9.68
CA LYS A 8 -0.36 4.51 8.80
C LYS A 8 -0.84 3.25 8.11
N THR A 9 -2.14 3.05 8.17
CA THR A 9 -2.82 1.99 7.44
C THR A 9 -3.02 2.42 6.00
N VAL A 10 -2.52 1.60 5.09
CA VAL A 10 -2.84 1.65 3.65
C VAL A 10 -3.82 0.52 3.37
N THR A 11 -4.94 0.82 2.72
CA THR A 11 -5.93 -0.17 2.29
C THR A 11 -5.97 -0.28 0.76
N VAL A 12 -6.32 -1.47 0.28
CA VAL A 12 -6.46 -1.76 -1.16
C VAL A 12 -7.93 -1.70 -1.55
N ASP A 13 -8.27 -0.76 -2.42
CA ASP A 13 -9.53 -0.81 -3.18
C ASP A 13 -9.42 -1.88 -4.27
N ARG A 14 -9.99 -3.05 -4.01
CA ARG A 14 -9.96 -4.18 -4.96
C ARG A 14 -10.81 -3.97 -6.20
N VAL A 15 -11.75 -3.04 -6.19
CA VAL A 15 -12.58 -2.70 -7.36
C VAL A 15 -11.80 -1.78 -8.30
N ALA A 16 -11.08 -0.81 -7.75
CA ALA A 16 -10.22 0.08 -8.54
C ALA A 16 -8.90 -0.57 -8.97
N CYS A 17 -8.44 -1.62 -8.27
CA CYS A 17 -7.19 -2.30 -8.61
C CYS A 17 -7.29 -3.02 -9.96
N THR A 18 -6.30 -2.81 -10.81
CA THR A 18 -6.19 -3.47 -12.12
C THR A 18 -4.86 -4.22 -12.28
N ALA A 19 -4.34 -4.78 -11.17
CA ALA A 19 -3.17 -5.67 -11.14
C ALA A 19 -1.86 -5.14 -11.79
N HIS A 20 -1.53 -3.86 -11.57
CA HIS A 20 -0.26 -3.29 -12.07
C HIS A 20 1.00 -3.82 -11.35
N GLY A 21 0.86 -4.41 -10.15
CA GLY A 21 1.96 -4.98 -9.38
C GLY A 21 2.98 -4.01 -8.75
N VAL A 22 2.93 -2.70 -9.06
CA VAL A 22 3.88 -1.69 -8.53
C VAL A 22 3.92 -1.63 -7.00
N CYS A 23 2.79 -1.90 -6.33
CA CYS A 23 2.71 -1.91 -4.87
C CYS A 23 3.63 -2.94 -4.21
N ALA A 24 3.82 -4.12 -4.82
CA ALA A 24 4.70 -5.15 -4.27
C ALA A 24 6.18 -4.76 -4.34
N VAL A 25 6.57 -4.04 -5.40
CA VAL A 25 7.93 -3.53 -5.57
C VAL A 25 8.20 -2.39 -4.59
N VAL A 26 7.30 -1.43 -4.51
CA VAL A 26 7.48 -0.21 -3.68
C VAL A 26 7.38 -0.49 -2.18
N SER A 27 6.55 -1.45 -1.78
CA SER A 27 6.36 -1.80 -0.38
C SER A 27 7.51 -2.61 0.25
N ALA A 28 8.58 -2.89 -0.52
CA ALA A 28 9.72 -3.68 -0.09
C ALA A 28 9.34 -5.03 0.54
N GLY A 29 8.33 -5.69 -0.04
CA GLY A 29 7.85 -7.01 0.41
C GLY A 29 6.74 -6.98 1.47
N ALA A 30 6.22 -5.82 1.85
CA ALA A 30 5.06 -5.75 2.75
C ALA A 30 3.73 -6.09 2.07
N ILE A 31 3.66 -6.00 0.73
CA ILE A 31 2.51 -6.47 -0.07
C ILE A 31 2.97 -7.61 -0.97
N ALA A 32 2.33 -8.77 -0.83
CA ALA A 32 2.48 -9.88 -1.74
C ALA A 32 1.39 -9.85 -2.81
N LEU A 33 1.71 -10.39 -4.00
CA LEU A 33 0.75 -10.55 -5.07
C LEU A 33 0.40 -12.01 -5.25
N ASP A 34 -0.84 -12.27 -5.66
CA ASP A 34 -1.24 -13.56 -6.18
C ASP A 34 -0.68 -13.79 -7.60
N GLU A 35 -0.98 -14.95 -8.19
CA GLU A 35 -0.55 -15.31 -9.53
C GLU A 35 -1.13 -14.41 -10.65
N PHE A 36 -2.16 -13.62 -10.35
CA PHE A 36 -2.79 -12.69 -11.28
C PHE A 36 -2.32 -11.23 -11.09
N GLY A 37 -1.43 -10.98 -10.12
CA GLY A 37 -0.88 -9.66 -9.84
C GLY A 37 -1.74 -8.79 -8.91
N TYR A 38 -2.77 -9.35 -8.26
CA TYR A 38 -3.57 -8.65 -7.26
C TYR A 38 -2.96 -8.79 -5.86
N PRO A 39 -3.10 -7.77 -5.00
CA PRO A 39 -2.63 -7.85 -3.61
C PRO A 39 -3.36 -8.92 -2.79
N ILE A 40 -2.59 -9.78 -2.14
CA ILE A 40 -3.12 -10.79 -1.20
C ILE A 40 -3.67 -10.07 0.04
N GLU A 41 -2.89 -9.12 0.58
CA GLU A 41 -3.29 -8.28 1.70
C GLU A 41 -4.28 -7.20 1.25
N SER A 42 -5.36 -7.03 1.99
CA SER A 42 -6.30 -5.91 1.81
C SER A 42 -5.86 -4.65 2.53
N GLN A 43 -4.93 -4.77 3.48
CA GLN A 43 -4.40 -3.67 4.28
C GLN A 43 -3.00 -3.96 4.77
N VAL A 44 -2.19 -2.92 4.91
CA VAL A 44 -0.85 -2.98 5.48
C VAL A 44 -0.61 -1.77 6.37
N VAL A 45 0.18 -1.93 7.43
CA VAL A 45 0.59 -0.82 8.31
C VAL A 45 2.07 -0.58 8.10
N MET A 46 2.43 0.68 7.84
CA MET A 46 3.81 1.09 7.66
C MET A 46 3.99 2.52 8.17
N ASP A 47 5.23 2.96 8.22
CA ASP A 47 5.56 4.34 8.57
C ASP A 47 4.87 5.33 7.61
N ARG A 48 4.56 6.55 8.07
CA ARG A 48 3.76 7.52 7.32
C ARG A 48 4.38 7.85 5.98
N ARG A 49 5.71 7.93 5.89
CA ARG A 49 6.40 8.26 4.64
C ARG A 49 6.22 7.14 3.63
N SER A 50 6.53 5.90 4.01
CA SER A 50 6.34 4.72 3.16
C SER A 50 4.89 4.57 2.71
N ALA A 51 3.93 4.80 3.62
CA ALA A 51 2.51 4.74 3.29
C ALA A 51 2.13 5.74 2.20
N GLN A 52 2.64 6.98 2.28
CA GLN A 52 2.40 8.02 1.29
C GLN A 52 3.07 7.72 -0.06
N GLU A 53 4.30 7.23 -0.04
CA GLU A 53 5.03 6.84 -1.26
C GLU A 53 4.31 5.69 -1.97
N LEU A 54 3.91 4.67 -1.21
CA LEU A 54 3.15 3.52 -1.72
C LEU A 54 1.82 3.96 -2.34
N ALA A 55 1.04 4.80 -1.65
CA ALA A 55 -0.24 5.30 -2.16
C ALA A 55 -0.08 6.08 -3.49
N ARG A 56 1.00 6.87 -3.63
CA ARG A 56 1.30 7.64 -4.85
C ARG A 56 1.79 6.75 -6.00
N ALA A 57 2.43 5.63 -5.70
CA ALA A 57 2.98 4.74 -6.70
C ALA A 57 1.91 3.98 -7.50
N CYS A 58 0.69 3.85 -6.98
CA CYS A 58 -0.38 3.10 -7.65
C CYS A 58 -0.96 3.88 -8.85
N PRO A 59 -0.79 3.41 -10.11
CA PRO A 59 -1.31 4.13 -11.28
C PRO A 59 -2.84 4.19 -11.30
N ALA A 60 -3.49 3.13 -10.82
CA ALA A 60 -4.94 3.03 -10.71
C ALA A 60 -5.54 3.80 -9.52
N ARG A 61 -4.69 4.39 -8.65
CA ARG A 61 -5.10 5.06 -7.40
C ARG A 61 -5.94 4.17 -6.46
N ALA A 62 -5.65 2.87 -6.48
CA ALA A 62 -6.33 1.86 -5.69
C ALA A 62 -5.78 1.69 -4.25
N LEU A 63 -4.73 2.43 -3.88
CA LEU A 63 -4.15 2.40 -2.54
C LEU A 63 -4.58 3.64 -1.76
N LEU A 64 -5.28 3.44 -0.65
CA LEU A 64 -5.93 4.48 0.13
C LEU A 64 -5.26 4.62 1.50
N LEU A 65 -4.98 5.85 1.92
CA LEU A 65 -4.52 6.14 3.28
C LEU A 65 -5.73 6.28 4.20
N GLN A 66 -5.76 5.48 5.26
CA GLN A 66 -6.80 5.64 6.28
C GLN A 66 -6.58 6.96 7.04
N ARG A 67 -7.66 7.69 7.27
CA ARG A 67 -7.67 8.85 8.17
C ARG A 67 -7.74 8.35 9.61
N ASP A 68 -7.02 9.04 10.51
CA ASP A 68 -7.11 8.81 11.96
C ASP A 68 -8.47 9.26 12.49
#